data_AF-A0A2E3ETB8-F1
#
_entry.id   AF-A0A2E3ETB8-F1
#
_cell.length_a   1.000
_cell.length_b   1.000
_cell.length_c   1.000
_cell.angle_alpha   90.00
_cell.angle_beta   90.00
_cell.angle_gamma   90.00
#
_symmetry.space_group_name_H-M   'P 1'
#
loop_
_entity.id
_entity.type
_entity.pdbx_description
1 polymer ?
#
loop_
_entity_poly.entity_id
_entity_poly.type
_entity_poly.pdbx_seq_one_letter_code
_entity_poly.pdbx_strand_id
1 'polypeptide(L)'
;MTAAGIGEPATHYALLLMDGDRIGEALAQAGPGAIATLFKRFGTQVTQTIRRHDGICIYAGGDDVLALLSVPDAVTCARELREHWTGAAEEAMGEGSRPTISAAVIFAEATVPLRLVLARAHEVLDGVAKDGNGRDSLAADIIRGGDFSRSWVSQWDAPGVEAFAGFASGQHAPLAASSGLLHAIGGRFGAPVLDLFADGGHDDDFERLLAQAHLRNRSRDLPAMDAPGGDLSEEERLEIARKEIRPLVALLREVPGGAGARRDRPRLNPDAALFLRFFARQSVGGSRSQVLIPDVADTGDGR
;
A
#
# COMPACT_ATOMS: atom_id res chain seq x y z
N MET A 1 -25.92 7.78 7.71
CA MET A 1 -26.67 6.52 7.85
C MET A 1 -27.79 6.52 6.82
N THR A 2 -27.70 5.67 5.79
CA THR A 2 -28.78 5.47 4.84
C THR A 2 -29.84 4.53 5.44
N ALA A 3 -31.03 4.49 4.85
CA ALA A 3 -32.24 3.86 5.39
C ALA A 3 -32.18 2.33 5.60
N ALA A 4 -31.03 1.67 5.37
CA ALA A 4 -30.87 0.23 5.47
C ALA A 4 -29.80 -0.23 6.49
N GLY A 5 -29.12 0.67 7.21
CA GLY A 5 -27.99 0.30 8.07
C GLY A 5 -26.75 -0.21 7.31
N ILE A 6 -26.82 -0.23 5.98
CA ILE A 6 -25.72 -0.42 5.06
C ILE A 6 -25.00 0.94 4.99
N GLY A 7 -23.69 0.98 5.19
CA GLY A 7 -22.95 2.24 5.18
C GLY A 7 -22.98 2.94 3.82
N GLU A 8 -22.31 4.10 3.72
CA GLU A 8 -22.28 4.86 2.47
C GLU A 8 -21.54 4.09 1.36
N PRO A 9 -22.01 4.16 0.11
CA PRO A 9 -21.39 3.43 -1.00
C PRO A 9 -19.93 3.86 -1.20
N ALA A 10 -19.09 2.89 -1.54
CA ALA A 10 -17.69 3.17 -1.86
C ALA A 10 -17.63 4.15 -3.05
N THR A 11 -16.95 5.28 -2.84
CA THR A 11 -16.80 6.33 -3.86
C THR A 11 -15.51 6.19 -4.65
N HIS A 12 -14.59 5.33 -4.20
CA HIS A 12 -13.28 5.14 -4.78
C HIS A 12 -13.05 3.66 -5.10
N TYR A 13 -12.26 3.43 -6.14
CA TYR A 13 -11.72 2.12 -6.50
C TYR A 13 -10.19 2.20 -6.55
N ALA A 14 -9.53 1.04 -6.63
CA ALA A 14 -8.10 0.96 -6.85
C ALA A 14 -7.80 0.44 -8.26
N LEU A 15 -6.88 1.08 -8.98
CA LEU A 15 -6.27 0.53 -10.18
C LEU A 15 -4.88 0.00 -9.81
N LEU A 16 -4.65 -1.28 -10.05
CA LEU A 16 -3.35 -1.93 -9.89
C LEU A 16 -2.71 -2.09 -11.26
N LEU A 17 -1.50 -1.56 -11.41
CA LEU A 17 -0.62 -1.80 -12.55
C LEU A 17 0.68 -2.41 -12.03
N MET A 18 1.11 -3.55 -12.59
CA MET A 18 2.39 -4.19 -12.29
C MET A 18 3.16 -4.42 -13.59
N ASP A 19 4.49 -4.41 -13.50
CA ASP A 19 5.37 -4.69 -14.63
C ASP A 19 6.71 -5.26 -14.15
N GLY A 20 7.17 -6.31 -14.83
CA GLY A 20 8.40 -7.02 -14.52
C GLY A 20 9.64 -6.14 -14.69
N ASP A 21 10.55 -6.22 -13.73
CA ASP A 21 11.74 -5.39 -13.71
C ASP A 21 12.87 -6.01 -14.51
N ARG A 22 13.40 -5.25 -15.47
CA ARG A 22 14.61 -5.61 -16.24
C ARG A 22 14.51 -6.97 -16.92
N ILE A 23 13.32 -7.32 -17.42
CA ILE A 23 13.07 -8.57 -18.15
C ILE A 23 14.07 -8.78 -19.30
N GLY A 24 14.49 -7.73 -19.99
CA GLY A 24 15.53 -7.81 -21.02
C GLY A 24 16.89 -8.28 -20.50
N GLU A 25 17.31 -7.85 -19.30
CA GLU A 25 18.54 -8.31 -18.65
C GLU A 25 18.42 -9.78 -18.22
N ALA A 26 17.29 -10.15 -17.61
CA ALA A 26 17.01 -11.52 -17.20
C ALA A 26 16.94 -12.46 -18.41
N LEU A 27 16.35 -12.01 -19.53
CA LEU A 27 16.31 -12.75 -20.80
C LEU A 27 17.72 -12.99 -21.36
N ALA A 28 18.60 -11.99 -21.30
CA ALA A 28 19.98 -12.11 -21.76
C ALA A 28 20.81 -13.09 -20.91
N GLN A 29 20.54 -13.17 -19.60
CA GLN A 29 21.30 -14.01 -18.66
C GLN A 29 20.76 -15.44 -18.55
N ALA A 30 19.45 -15.61 -18.40
CA ALA A 30 18.80 -16.90 -18.14
C ALA A 30 18.23 -17.55 -19.43
N GLY A 31 18.11 -16.79 -20.51
CA GLY A 31 17.59 -17.25 -21.79
C GLY A 31 16.05 -17.29 -21.86
N PRO A 32 15.49 -17.42 -23.08
CA PRO A 32 14.05 -17.32 -23.33
C PRO A 32 13.23 -18.43 -22.66
N GLY A 33 13.80 -19.63 -22.47
CA GLY A 33 13.09 -20.75 -21.84
C GLY A 33 12.76 -20.51 -20.37
N ALA A 34 13.69 -19.88 -19.63
CA ALA A 34 13.47 -19.52 -18.23
C ALA A 34 12.40 -18.43 -18.09
N ILE A 35 12.46 -17.38 -18.94
CA ILE A 35 11.45 -16.31 -18.96
C ILE A 35 10.06 -16.84 -19.33
N ALA A 36 9.96 -17.70 -20.35
CA ALA A 36 8.70 -18.33 -20.72
C ALA A 36 8.12 -19.18 -19.58
N THR A 37 8.97 -19.86 -18.80
CA THR A 37 8.55 -20.65 -17.63
C THR A 37 8.02 -19.73 -16.51
N LEU A 38 8.75 -18.65 -16.20
CA LEU A 38 8.32 -17.62 -15.25
C LEU A 38 6.94 -17.06 -15.64
N PHE A 39 6.77 -16.58 -16.87
CA PHE A 39 5.52 -15.96 -17.32
C PHE A 39 4.36 -16.95 -17.32
N LYS A 40 4.59 -18.19 -17.77
CA LYS A 40 3.56 -19.24 -17.73
C LYS A 40 3.14 -19.53 -16.30
N ARG A 41 4.09 -19.67 -15.38
CA ARG A 41 3.82 -20.00 -13.98
C ARG A 41 3.08 -18.87 -13.27
N PHE A 42 3.59 -17.65 -13.38
CA PHE A 42 2.96 -16.46 -12.81
C PHE A 42 1.57 -16.22 -13.40
N GLY A 43 1.44 -16.21 -14.73
CA GLY A 43 0.18 -15.94 -15.43
C GLY A 43 -0.96 -16.87 -15.05
N THR A 44 -0.69 -18.14 -14.69
CA THR A 44 -1.72 -19.08 -14.22
C THR A 44 -2.33 -18.69 -12.86
N GLN A 45 -1.67 -17.83 -12.09
CA GLN A 45 -2.06 -17.45 -10.73
C GLN A 45 -2.71 -16.06 -10.68
N VAL A 46 -2.44 -15.19 -11.65
CA VAL A 46 -2.85 -13.77 -11.64
C VAL A 46 -4.37 -13.60 -11.52
N THR A 47 -5.13 -14.13 -12.47
CA THR A 47 -6.59 -13.89 -12.56
C THR A 47 -7.34 -14.43 -11.34
N GLN A 48 -6.99 -15.64 -10.87
CA GLN A 48 -7.63 -16.21 -9.69
C GLN A 48 -7.30 -15.43 -8.42
N THR A 49 -6.06 -14.95 -8.29
CA THR A 49 -5.63 -14.11 -7.15
C THR A 49 -6.42 -12.82 -7.11
N ILE A 50 -6.48 -12.08 -8.23
CA ILE A 50 -7.25 -10.83 -8.32
C ILE A 50 -8.72 -11.06 -7.97
N ARG A 51 -9.32 -12.15 -8.47
CA ARG A 51 -10.73 -12.48 -8.18
C ARG A 51 -10.98 -12.81 -6.71
N ARG A 52 -10.04 -13.45 -6.01
CA ARG A 52 -10.14 -13.71 -4.56
C ARG A 52 -10.11 -12.43 -3.73
N HIS A 53 -9.50 -11.37 -4.26
CA HIS A 53 -9.37 -10.05 -3.65
C HIS A 53 -10.41 -9.05 -4.16
N ASP A 54 -11.61 -9.52 -4.52
CA ASP A 54 -12.73 -8.68 -5.00
C ASP A 54 -12.34 -7.75 -6.16
N GLY A 55 -11.48 -8.26 -7.05
CA GLY A 55 -10.94 -7.54 -8.19
C GLY A 55 -11.37 -8.10 -9.54
N ILE A 56 -11.18 -7.28 -10.57
CA ILE A 56 -11.37 -7.60 -11.98
C ILE A 56 -10.03 -7.44 -12.69
N CYS A 57 -9.52 -8.55 -13.23
CA CYS A 57 -8.34 -8.53 -14.11
C CYS A 57 -8.74 -7.98 -15.48
N ILE A 58 -8.13 -6.87 -15.91
CA ILE A 58 -8.31 -6.31 -17.25
C ILE A 58 -7.33 -6.98 -18.21
N TYR A 59 -6.08 -7.17 -17.76
CA TYR A 59 -5.02 -7.68 -18.60
C TYR A 59 -3.90 -8.32 -17.76
N ALA A 60 -3.30 -9.39 -18.32
CA ALA A 60 -2.17 -10.11 -17.76
C ALA A 60 -1.32 -10.67 -18.91
N GLY A 61 -0.26 -9.96 -19.31
CA GLY A 61 0.54 -10.29 -20.51
C GLY A 61 1.78 -11.15 -20.26
N GLY A 62 2.05 -11.50 -19.01
CA GLY A 62 3.15 -12.38 -18.63
C GLY A 62 4.06 -11.73 -17.60
N ASP A 63 4.55 -10.51 -17.88
CA ASP A 63 5.27 -9.64 -16.96
C ASP A 63 4.46 -8.46 -16.45
N ASP A 64 3.43 -8.05 -17.20
CA ASP A 64 2.56 -6.94 -16.87
C ASP A 64 1.17 -7.40 -16.43
N VAL A 65 0.59 -6.66 -15.47
CA VAL A 65 -0.74 -6.90 -14.91
C VAL A 65 -1.48 -5.58 -14.79
N LEU A 66 -2.74 -5.54 -15.25
CA LEU A 66 -3.65 -4.43 -15.05
C LEU A 66 -4.97 -4.93 -14.46
N ALA A 67 -5.36 -4.39 -13.31
CA ALA A 67 -6.56 -4.80 -12.59
C ALA A 67 -7.28 -3.63 -11.92
N LEU A 68 -8.59 -3.79 -11.71
CA LEU A 68 -9.39 -2.93 -10.84
C LEU A 68 -9.74 -3.71 -9.58
N LEU A 69 -9.58 -3.11 -8.41
CA LEU A 69 -9.83 -3.73 -7.11
C LEU A 69 -10.62 -2.81 -6.18
N SER A 70 -11.20 -3.41 -5.16
CA SER A 70 -11.67 -2.69 -3.99
C SER A 70 -10.48 -2.00 -3.28
N VAL A 71 -10.73 -0.85 -2.64
CA VAL A 71 -9.72 -0.17 -1.80
C VAL A 71 -9.10 -1.08 -0.73
N PRO A 72 -9.87 -1.85 0.07
CA PRO A 72 -9.30 -2.64 1.15
C PRO A 72 -8.42 -3.80 0.70
N ASP A 73 -8.63 -4.32 -0.52
CA ASP A 73 -7.96 -5.54 -0.99
C ASP A 73 -6.79 -5.24 -1.95
N ALA A 74 -6.73 -4.04 -2.53
CA ALA A 74 -5.75 -3.66 -3.57
C ALA A 74 -4.29 -3.95 -3.19
N VAL A 75 -3.86 -3.54 -1.99
CA VAL A 75 -2.46 -3.69 -1.57
C VAL A 75 -2.15 -5.12 -1.19
N THR A 76 -3.08 -5.82 -0.53
CA THR A 76 -2.91 -7.24 -0.21
C THR A 76 -2.83 -8.08 -1.48
N CYS A 77 -3.67 -7.80 -2.48
CA CYS A 77 -3.61 -8.45 -3.77
C CYS A 77 -2.27 -8.22 -4.46
N ALA A 78 -1.79 -6.97 -4.51
CA ALA A 78 -0.51 -6.64 -5.13
C ALA A 78 0.67 -7.39 -4.48
N ARG A 79 0.66 -7.52 -3.14
CA ARG A 79 1.66 -8.29 -2.40
C ARG A 79 1.63 -9.78 -2.75
N GLU A 80 0.44 -10.38 -2.77
CA GLU A 80 0.28 -11.80 -3.12
C GLU A 80 0.72 -12.08 -4.57
N LEU A 81 0.42 -11.17 -5.50
CA LEU A 81 0.94 -11.26 -6.88
C LEU A 81 2.47 -11.16 -6.92
N ARG A 82 3.09 -10.30 -6.12
CA ARG A 82 4.55 -10.25 -6.00
C ARG A 82 5.12 -11.57 -5.45
N GLU A 83 4.47 -12.18 -4.46
CA GLU A 83 4.89 -13.48 -3.92
C GLU A 83 4.83 -14.57 -4.99
N HIS A 84 3.75 -14.59 -5.78
CA HIS A 84 3.59 -15.47 -6.94
C HIS A 84 4.70 -15.25 -7.99
N TRP A 85 5.02 -14.00 -8.30
CA TRP A 85 6.12 -13.66 -9.20
C TRP A 85 7.45 -14.23 -8.71
N THR A 86 7.81 -13.99 -7.45
CA THR A 86 9.07 -14.45 -6.89
C THR A 86 9.16 -15.96 -6.82
N GLY A 87 8.11 -16.65 -6.40
CA GLY A 87 8.09 -18.13 -6.43
C GLY A 87 8.27 -18.68 -7.84
N ALA A 88 7.63 -18.04 -8.85
CA ALA A 88 7.82 -18.41 -10.25
C ALA A 88 9.24 -18.13 -10.77
N ALA A 89 9.87 -17.04 -10.33
CA ALA A 89 11.24 -16.70 -10.69
C ALA A 89 12.25 -17.67 -10.03
N GLU A 90 12.01 -18.05 -8.78
CA GLU A 90 12.81 -19.05 -8.08
C GLU A 90 12.78 -20.42 -8.73
N GLU A 91 11.61 -20.84 -9.23
CA GLU A 91 11.41 -22.09 -9.96
C GLU A 91 12.10 -22.06 -11.33
N ALA A 92 12.02 -20.93 -12.04
CA ALA A 92 12.49 -20.81 -13.41
C ALA A 92 14.00 -20.56 -13.53
N MET A 93 14.64 -19.94 -12.53
CA MET A 93 16.01 -19.45 -12.65
C MET A 93 16.78 -19.31 -11.33
N GLY A 94 18.11 -19.35 -11.45
CA GLY A 94 19.03 -19.21 -10.32
C GLY A 94 19.02 -17.80 -9.71
N GLU A 95 19.43 -17.70 -8.45
CA GLU A 95 19.32 -16.50 -7.61
C GLU A 95 19.87 -15.21 -8.25
N GLY A 96 21.00 -15.30 -8.97
CA GLY A 96 21.64 -14.14 -9.59
C GLY A 96 20.98 -13.60 -10.86
N SER A 97 19.97 -14.27 -11.42
CA SER A 97 19.33 -13.87 -12.67
C SER A 97 17.82 -13.62 -12.54
N ARG A 98 17.27 -13.66 -11.33
CA ARG A 98 15.84 -13.49 -11.05
C ARG A 98 15.42 -12.03 -11.27
N PRO A 99 14.49 -11.73 -12.19
CA PRO A 99 13.89 -10.40 -12.26
C PRO A 99 12.94 -10.20 -11.08
N THR A 100 12.78 -8.95 -10.65
CA THR A 100 11.76 -8.52 -9.69
C THR A 100 10.51 -8.03 -10.43
N ILE A 101 9.51 -7.56 -9.70
CA ILE A 101 8.32 -6.92 -10.28
C ILE A 101 8.02 -5.66 -9.46
N SER A 102 7.63 -4.57 -10.13
CA SER A 102 7.22 -3.32 -9.48
C SER A 102 5.74 -3.06 -9.72
N ALA A 103 5.11 -2.30 -8.81
CA ALA A 103 3.69 -2.00 -8.89
C ALA A 103 3.34 -0.54 -8.58
N ALA A 104 2.26 -0.07 -9.19
CA ALA A 104 1.56 1.14 -8.84
C ALA A 104 0.10 0.83 -8.46
N VAL A 105 -0.36 1.37 -7.34
CA VAL A 105 -1.76 1.32 -6.89
C VAL A 105 -2.34 2.73 -6.87
N ILE A 106 -3.31 3.00 -7.73
CA ILE A 106 -3.96 4.31 -7.82
C ILE A 106 -5.36 4.23 -7.22
N PHE A 107 -5.60 4.93 -6.12
CA PHE A 107 -6.91 5.09 -5.52
C PHE A 107 -7.63 6.27 -6.18
N ALA A 108 -8.63 6.01 -7.00
CA ALA A 108 -9.33 7.03 -7.77
C ALA A 108 -10.81 7.11 -7.40
N GLU A 109 -11.34 8.32 -7.32
CA GLU A 109 -12.80 8.53 -7.26
C GLU A 109 -13.44 7.99 -8.55
N ALA A 110 -14.59 7.32 -8.43
CA ALA A 110 -15.28 6.65 -9.55
C ALA A 110 -15.70 7.60 -10.69
N THR A 111 -15.73 8.92 -10.42
CA THR A 111 -16.06 9.97 -11.40
C THR A 111 -14.86 10.38 -12.26
N VAL A 112 -13.63 10.00 -11.88
CA VAL A 112 -12.42 10.38 -12.60
C VAL A 112 -12.32 9.59 -13.91
N PRO A 113 -12.09 10.25 -15.07
CA PRO A 113 -11.89 9.55 -16.33
C PRO A 113 -10.75 8.54 -16.27
N LEU A 114 -11.03 7.28 -16.64
CA LEU A 114 -10.06 6.17 -16.56
C LEU A 114 -8.74 6.46 -17.30
N ARG A 115 -8.77 7.24 -18.38
CA ARG A 115 -7.56 7.68 -19.10
C ARG A 115 -6.57 8.43 -18.20
N LEU A 116 -7.06 9.29 -17.32
CA LEU A 116 -6.22 10.04 -16.38
C LEU A 116 -5.65 9.11 -15.30
N VAL A 117 -6.46 8.16 -14.83
CA VAL A 117 -6.03 7.16 -13.83
C VAL A 117 -4.94 6.26 -14.42
N LEU A 118 -5.11 5.79 -15.66
CA LEU A 118 -4.10 5.00 -16.37
C LEU A 118 -2.80 5.78 -16.62
N ALA A 119 -2.90 7.02 -17.10
CA ALA A 119 -1.73 7.87 -17.29
C ALA A 119 -0.94 8.02 -15.98
N ARG A 120 -1.64 8.29 -14.87
CA ARG A 120 -1.01 8.39 -13.55
C ARG A 120 -0.40 7.07 -13.07
N ALA A 121 -1.06 5.94 -13.33
CA ALA A 121 -0.53 4.63 -12.97
C ALA A 121 0.81 4.35 -13.64
N HIS A 122 0.96 4.68 -14.92
CA HIS A 122 2.24 4.59 -15.63
C HIS A 122 3.29 5.55 -15.06
N GLU A 123 2.92 6.82 -14.81
CA GLU A 123 3.85 7.79 -14.19
C GLU A 123 4.36 7.32 -12.82
N VAL A 124 3.48 6.76 -11.99
CA VAL A 124 3.83 6.27 -10.66
C VAL A 124 4.64 4.98 -10.75
N LEU A 125 4.29 4.06 -11.66
CA LEU A 125 5.06 2.82 -11.84
C LEU A 125 6.47 3.12 -12.35
N ASP A 126 6.58 3.83 -13.47
CA ASP A 126 7.86 4.05 -14.15
C ASP A 126 8.71 5.11 -13.44
N GLY A 127 8.10 6.23 -13.06
CA GLY A 127 8.81 7.35 -12.45
C GLY A 127 9.10 7.16 -10.96
N VAL A 128 8.16 6.57 -10.20
CA VAL A 128 8.28 6.47 -8.72
C VAL A 128 8.77 5.10 -8.29
N ALA A 129 8.02 4.02 -8.55
CA ALA A 129 8.40 2.68 -8.07
C ALA A 129 9.71 2.19 -8.72
N LYS A 130 9.83 2.40 -10.04
CA LYS A 130 10.97 1.93 -10.82
C LYS A 130 12.15 2.89 -10.76
N ASP A 131 12.10 4.02 -11.46
CA ASP A 131 13.28 4.87 -11.64
C ASP A 131 13.61 5.67 -10.37
N GLY A 132 12.58 6.10 -9.62
CA GLY A 132 12.75 6.84 -8.37
C GLY A 132 13.18 6.00 -7.17
N ASN A 133 12.56 4.83 -6.98
CA ASN A 133 12.80 3.97 -5.81
C ASN A 133 13.72 2.79 -6.09
N GLY A 134 14.14 2.56 -7.33
CA GLY A 134 15.12 1.52 -7.65
C GLY A 134 14.53 0.14 -7.98
N ARG A 135 13.22 0.06 -8.29
CA ARG A 135 12.50 -1.17 -8.66
C ARG A 135 12.26 -2.11 -7.46
N ASP A 136 11.65 -3.27 -7.69
CA ASP A 136 11.21 -4.19 -6.61
C ASP A 136 10.39 -3.46 -5.53
N SER A 137 9.48 -2.61 -6.00
CA SER A 137 8.80 -1.62 -5.15
C SER A 137 7.31 -1.53 -5.46
N LEU A 138 6.56 -1.15 -4.42
CA LEU A 138 5.17 -0.72 -4.53
C LEU A 138 5.10 0.78 -4.33
N ALA A 139 4.50 1.48 -5.29
CA ALA A 139 4.10 2.88 -5.16
C ALA A 139 2.57 3.02 -5.16
N ALA A 140 2.07 4.06 -4.49
CA ALA A 140 0.65 4.33 -4.42
C ALA A 140 0.35 5.82 -4.55
N ASP A 141 -0.84 6.14 -5.07
CA ASP A 141 -1.32 7.52 -5.17
C ASP A 141 -2.84 7.64 -5.02
N ILE A 142 -3.33 8.83 -4.69
CA ILE A 142 -4.75 9.15 -4.59
C ILE A 142 -5.11 10.25 -5.59
N ILE A 143 -6.19 10.05 -6.35
CA ILE A 143 -6.74 11.06 -7.28
C ILE A 143 -8.13 11.48 -6.80
N ARG A 144 -8.32 12.80 -6.60
CA ARG A 144 -9.61 13.41 -6.22
C ARG A 144 -9.92 14.59 -7.12
N GLY A 145 -11.06 14.56 -7.82
CA GLY A 145 -11.51 15.70 -8.64
C GLY A 145 -10.51 16.20 -9.70
N GLY A 146 -9.53 15.37 -10.11
CA GLY A 146 -8.45 15.76 -11.03
C GLY A 146 -7.18 16.29 -10.36
N ASP A 147 -7.18 16.49 -9.04
CA ASP A 147 -5.97 16.81 -8.27
C ASP A 147 -5.29 15.51 -7.81
N PHE A 148 -3.96 15.51 -7.90
CA PHE A 148 -3.10 14.42 -7.48
C PHE A 148 -2.55 14.68 -6.08
N SER A 149 -2.63 13.69 -5.18
CA SER A 149 -1.81 13.71 -3.97
C SER A 149 -0.34 13.38 -4.29
N ARG A 150 0.55 13.56 -3.31
CA ARG A 150 1.92 13.07 -3.42
C ARG A 150 1.94 11.56 -3.26
N SER A 151 2.79 10.90 -4.05
CA SER A 151 2.93 9.45 -4.08
C SER A 151 3.61 8.93 -2.81
N TRP A 152 3.20 7.75 -2.37
CA TRP A 152 3.90 6.94 -1.37
C TRP A 152 4.66 5.82 -2.08
N VAL A 153 5.84 5.44 -1.60
CA VAL A 153 6.59 4.32 -2.17
C VAL A 153 7.41 3.54 -1.13
N SER A 154 7.51 2.23 -1.31
CA SER A 154 8.41 1.41 -0.51
C SER A 154 8.78 0.11 -1.23
N GLN A 155 9.95 -0.44 -0.90
CA GLN A 155 10.32 -1.82 -1.23
C GLN A 155 9.27 -2.79 -0.68
N TRP A 156 8.97 -3.87 -1.42
CA TRP A 156 7.97 -4.89 -1.07
C TRP A 156 8.11 -5.47 0.33
N ASP A 157 9.33 -5.86 0.72
CA ASP A 157 9.58 -6.56 1.98
C ASP A 157 9.73 -5.61 3.18
N ALA A 158 9.56 -4.30 2.96
CA ALA A 158 9.62 -3.31 4.03
C ALA A 158 8.33 -3.33 4.88
N PRO A 159 8.44 -3.07 6.20
CA PRO A 159 7.27 -3.00 7.08
C PRO A 159 6.19 -1.99 6.64
N GLY A 160 6.56 -0.97 5.87
CA GLY A 160 5.63 0.04 5.36
C GLY A 160 4.55 -0.55 4.46
N VAL A 161 4.87 -1.56 3.64
CA VAL A 161 3.90 -2.21 2.73
C VAL A 161 2.85 -3.01 3.50
N GLU A 162 3.28 -3.75 4.54
CA GLU A 162 2.36 -4.45 5.43
C GLU A 162 1.46 -3.48 6.20
N ALA A 163 2.04 -2.42 6.76
CA ALA A 163 1.28 -1.38 7.44
C ALA A 163 0.26 -0.72 6.51
N PHE A 164 0.65 -0.41 5.27
CA PHE A 164 -0.24 0.18 4.27
C PHE A 164 -1.43 -0.74 3.99
N ALA A 165 -1.20 -2.03 3.77
CA ALA A 165 -2.28 -3.02 3.61
C ALA A 165 -3.20 -3.08 4.84
N GLY A 166 -2.64 -3.02 6.05
CA GLY A 166 -3.41 -2.97 7.30
C GLY A 166 -4.26 -1.69 7.44
N PHE A 167 -3.77 -0.55 6.96
CA PHE A 167 -4.56 0.68 6.94
C PHE A 167 -5.67 0.64 5.88
N ALA A 168 -5.37 0.16 4.67
CA ALA A 168 -6.33 0.04 3.57
C ALA A 168 -7.50 -0.90 3.93
N SER A 169 -7.19 -2.04 4.54
CA SER A 169 -8.18 -3.03 4.99
C SER A 169 -8.94 -2.65 6.27
N GLY A 170 -8.54 -1.57 6.95
CA GLY A 170 -9.15 -1.10 8.18
C GLY A 170 -8.66 -1.77 9.47
N GLN A 171 -7.67 -2.68 9.41
CA GLN A 171 -7.04 -3.30 10.59
C GLN A 171 -6.49 -2.26 11.59
N HIS A 172 -6.05 -1.11 11.08
CA HIS A 172 -5.51 0.00 11.89
C HIS A 172 -6.44 1.23 11.95
N ALA A 173 -7.75 1.03 11.82
CA ALA A 173 -8.74 2.11 11.80
C ALA A 173 -8.66 3.12 12.97
N PRO A 174 -8.40 2.72 14.24
CA PRO A 174 -8.30 3.67 15.35
C PRO A 174 -7.20 4.72 15.16
N LEU A 175 -6.04 4.32 14.61
CA LEU A 175 -4.94 5.25 14.32
C LEU A 175 -5.28 6.17 13.15
N ALA A 176 -5.88 5.61 12.09
CA ALA A 176 -6.29 6.36 10.91
C ALA A 176 -7.36 7.42 11.23
N ALA A 177 -8.24 7.14 12.20
CA ALA A 177 -9.29 8.05 12.64
C ALA A 177 -8.80 9.17 13.60
N SER A 178 -7.56 9.09 14.13
CA SER A 178 -7.07 10.06 15.11
C SER A 178 -6.71 11.42 14.49
N SER A 179 -7.69 12.32 14.45
CA SER A 179 -7.54 13.67 13.90
C SER A 179 -6.39 14.45 14.56
N GLY A 180 -6.23 14.34 15.88
CA GLY A 180 -5.16 14.99 16.63
C GLY A 180 -3.77 14.46 16.26
N LEU A 181 -3.64 13.16 15.98
CA LEU A 181 -2.37 12.54 15.58
C LEU A 181 -2.00 12.95 14.15
N LEU A 182 -2.99 12.91 13.25
CA LEU A 182 -2.83 13.35 11.86
C LEU A 182 -2.55 14.85 11.73
N HIS A 183 -3.07 15.67 12.65
CA HIS A 183 -2.71 17.09 12.75
C HIS A 183 -1.30 17.25 13.31
N ALA A 184 -0.88 16.42 14.28
CA ALA A 184 0.49 16.46 14.77
C ALA A 184 1.48 16.18 13.63
N ILE A 185 1.24 15.14 12.83
CA ILE A 185 2.04 14.79 11.64
C ILE A 185 2.07 15.93 10.63
N GLY A 186 0.90 16.43 10.20
CA GLY A 186 0.84 17.44 9.14
C GLY A 186 1.21 18.87 9.54
N GLY A 187 1.11 19.24 10.83
CA GLY A 187 1.25 20.63 11.29
C GLY A 187 2.33 20.88 12.34
N ARG A 188 2.79 19.85 13.06
CA ARG A 188 3.76 20.00 14.17
C ARG A 188 5.11 19.39 13.83
N PHE A 189 5.10 18.30 13.09
CA PHE A 189 6.26 17.70 12.45
C PHE A 189 6.45 18.29 11.05
N GLY A 190 6.46 19.62 10.90
CA GLY A 190 6.67 20.25 9.59
C GLY A 190 7.99 19.81 8.94
N ALA A 191 8.19 20.09 7.64
CA ALA A 191 9.38 19.68 6.88
C ALA A 191 10.72 19.85 7.65
N PRO A 192 11.00 20.97 8.34
CA PRO A 192 12.27 21.15 9.07
C PRO A 192 12.45 20.17 10.24
N VAL A 193 11.37 19.79 10.92
CA VAL A 193 11.40 18.82 12.02
C VAL A 193 11.65 17.42 11.45
N LEU A 194 11.10 17.12 10.28
CA LEU A 194 11.26 15.82 9.66
C LEU A 194 12.60 15.65 8.96
N ASP A 195 13.16 16.73 8.42
CA ASP A 195 14.52 16.75 7.89
C ASP A 195 15.54 16.42 8.99
N LEU A 196 15.28 16.84 10.25
CA LEU A 196 16.10 16.44 11.41
C LEU A 196 16.04 14.92 11.70
N PHE A 197 14.94 14.26 11.31
CA PHE A 197 14.75 12.81 11.46
C PHE A 197 15.06 12.03 10.16
N ALA A 198 15.25 12.71 9.03
CA ALA A 198 15.41 12.10 7.72
C ALA A 198 16.73 11.33 7.57
N ASP A 199 17.76 11.72 8.33
CA ASP A 199 19.07 11.06 8.32
C ASP A 199 19.11 9.80 9.20
N GLY A 200 17.99 9.37 9.83
CA GLY A 200 17.88 8.15 10.63
C GLY A 200 18.74 8.08 11.89
N GLY A 201 19.33 9.20 12.33
CA GLY A 201 20.07 9.31 13.60
C GLY A 201 19.17 9.44 14.84
N HIS A 202 17.89 9.70 14.63
CA HIS A 202 16.93 10.11 15.66
C HIS A 202 15.62 9.29 15.60
N ASP A 203 15.70 8.05 15.11
CA ASP A 203 14.53 7.18 14.95
C ASP A 203 13.79 6.93 16.27
N ASP A 204 14.52 6.71 17.37
CA ASP A 204 13.91 6.51 18.68
C ASP A 204 13.21 7.77 19.20
N ASP A 205 13.80 8.95 18.94
CA ASP A 205 13.24 10.25 19.33
C ASP A 205 11.95 10.53 18.54
N PHE A 206 11.93 10.24 17.25
CA PHE A 206 10.76 10.38 16.40
C PHE A 206 9.60 9.48 16.86
N GLU A 207 9.89 8.20 17.11
CA GLU A 207 8.91 7.24 17.63
C GLU A 207 8.39 7.67 19.01
N ARG A 208 9.28 8.15 19.89
CA ARG A 208 8.90 8.69 21.20
C ARG A 208 7.94 9.87 21.07
N LEU A 209 8.24 10.83 20.18
CA LEU A 209 7.42 12.01 19.97
C LEU A 209 6.03 11.65 19.42
N LEU A 210 5.96 10.71 18.47
CA LEU A 210 4.68 10.21 17.96
C LEU A 210 3.89 9.47 19.04
N ALA A 211 4.54 8.66 19.87
CA ALA A 211 3.89 7.91 20.94
C ALA A 211 3.32 8.86 22.01
N GLN A 212 4.06 9.91 22.37
CA GLN A 212 3.58 10.97 23.25
C GLN A 212 2.41 11.74 22.64
N ALA A 213 2.45 12.04 21.34
CA ALA A 213 1.34 12.70 20.65
C ALA A 213 0.08 11.82 20.66
N HIS A 214 0.23 10.51 20.43
CA HIS A 214 -0.84 9.52 20.51
C HIS A 214 -1.47 9.44 21.90
N LEU A 215 -0.66 9.32 22.95
CA LEU A 215 -1.13 9.31 24.35
C LEU A 215 -1.93 10.56 24.69
N ARG A 216 -1.41 11.75 24.34
CA ARG A 216 -2.08 13.02 24.66
C ARG A 216 -3.44 13.16 23.97
N ASN A 217 -3.57 12.64 22.75
CA ASN A 217 -4.85 12.69 22.03
C ASN A 217 -5.84 11.67 22.58
N ARG A 218 -5.38 10.46 22.94
CA ARG A 218 -6.21 9.44 23.60
C ARG A 218 -6.84 9.96 24.89
N SER A 219 -6.10 10.74 25.69
CA SER A 219 -6.63 11.38 26.90
C SER A 219 -7.67 12.48 26.65
N ARG A 220 -7.79 13.03 25.44
CA ARG A 220 -8.76 14.07 25.08
C ARG A 220 -10.09 13.53 24.54
N ASP A 221 -10.05 12.37 23.88
CA ASP A 221 -11.23 11.76 23.23
C ASP A 221 -12.05 10.85 24.17
N LEU A 222 -11.59 10.64 25.41
CA LEU A 222 -12.31 9.91 26.46
C LEU A 222 -12.99 10.91 27.42
N PRO A 223 -14.28 10.75 27.77
CA PRO A 223 -14.86 11.48 28.89
C PRO A 223 -14.07 11.16 30.16
N ALA A 224 -13.82 12.17 30.99
CA ALA A 224 -13.21 11.95 32.29
C ALA A 224 -14.18 11.15 33.16
N MET A 225 -13.97 9.83 33.23
CA MET A 225 -14.29 8.84 34.28
C MET A 225 -14.31 7.44 33.62
N ASP A 226 -13.65 6.48 34.27
CA ASP A 226 -13.55 5.05 33.91
C ASP A 226 -12.50 4.62 32.86
N ALA A 227 -11.28 5.19 32.89
CA ALA A 227 -10.13 4.53 32.29
C ALA A 227 -9.53 3.51 33.29
N PRO A 228 -9.52 2.19 33.00
CA PRO A 228 -8.76 1.24 33.80
C PRO A 228 -7.26 1.54 33.61
N GLY A 229 -6.66 2.27 34.54
CA GLY A 229 -5.29 2.76 34.39
C GLY A 229 -4.65 3.28 35.67
N GLY A 230 -5.14 2.85 36.84
CA GLY A 230 -4.63 3.29 38.14
C GLY A 230 -3.20 2.85 38.48
N ASP A 231 -2.63 1.85 37.79
CA ASP A 231 -1.37 1.20 38.21
C ASP A 231 -0.22 1.19 37.17
N LEU A 232 -0.39 1.77 35.99
CA LEU A 232 0.69 1.80 34.97
C LEU A 232 1.57 3.04 35.11
N SER A 233 2.88 2.83 35.21
CA SER A 233 3.92 3.88 35.15
C SER A 233 3.90 4.61 33.80
N GLU A 234 4.51 5.80 33.77
CA GLU A 234 4.63 6.58 32.54
C GLU A 234 5.42 5.84 31.44
N GLU A 235 6.45 5.08 31.84
CA GLU A 235 7.28 4.28 30.94
C GLU A 235 6.47 3.14 30.31
N GLU A 236 5.66 2.41 31.08
CA GLU A 236 4.81 1.34 30.55
C GLU A 236 3.75 1.88 29.57
N ARG A 237 3.16 3.04 29.88
CA ARG A 237 2.21 3.71 28.96
C ARG A 237 2.88 4.11 27.65
N LEU A 238 4.11 4.61 27.72
CA LEU A 238 4.89 4.98 26.54
C LEU A 238 5.25 3.76 25.70
N GLU A 239 5.62 2.63 26.32
CA GLU A 239 5.92 1.39 25.61
C GLU A 239 4.70 0.83 24.89
N ILE A 240 3.53 0.82 25.54
CA ILE A 240 2.26 0.44 24.92
C ILE A 240 1.96 1.35 23.72
N ALA A 241 2.08 2.66 23.89
CA ALA A 241 1.84 3.62 22.82
C ALA A 241 2.79 3.41 21.63
N ARG A 242 4.09 3.14 21.88
CA ARG A 242 5.06 2.80 20.83
C ARG A 242 4.65 1.56 20.04
N LYS A 243 4.18 0.50 20.72
CA LYS A 243 3.66 -0.71 20.06
C LYS A 243 2.44 -0.40 19.20
N GLU A 244 1.52 0.43 19.70
CA GLU A 244 0.32 0.83 18.97
C GLU A 244 0.65 1.66 17.71
N ILE A 245 1.58 2.62 17.78
CA ILE A 245 1.92 3.47 16.62
C ILE A 245 2.88 2.82 15.63
N ARG A 246 3.40 1.61 15.90
CA ARG A 246 4.40 0.96 15.04
C ARG A 246 3.97 0.85 13.57
N PRO A 247 2.71 0.50 13.22
CA PRO A 247 2.26 0.50 11.82
C PRO A 247 2.29 1.90 11.19
N LEU A 248 1.94 2.93 11.95
CA LEU A 248 2.03 4.31 11.47
C LEU A 248 3.48 4.69 11.17
N VAL A 249 4.40 4.41 12.08
CA VAL A 249 5.83 4.70 11.88
C VAL A 249 6.36 3.97 10.64
N ALA A 250 5.99 2.70 10.48
CA ALA A 250 6.35 1.91 9.30
C ALA A 250 5.82 2.53 8.00
N LEU A 251 4.56 2.99 7.98
CA LEU A 251 3.97 3.65 6.81
C LEU A 251 4.71 4.93 6.43
N LEU A 252 5.12 5.74 7.42
CA LEU A 252 5.82 7.00 7.21
C LEU A 252 7.27 6.81 6.74
N ARG A 253 7.84 5.59 6.82
CA ARG A 253 9.20 5.28 6.39
C ARG A 253 9.18 4.62 5.01
N GLU A 254 9.67 5.35 4.01
CA GLU A 254 9.86 4.85 2.66
C GLU A 254 11.22 4.18 2.53
N VAL A 255 11.22 2.93 2.06
CA VAL A 255 12.43 2.12 1.90
C VAL A 255 12.79 2.01 0.42
N PRO A 256 14.00 2.39 0.01
CA PRO A 256 14.48 2.17 -1.36
C PRO A 256 14.46 0.70 -1.76
N GLY A 257 14.11 0.41 -3.01
CA GLY A 257 14.15 -0.93 -3.60
C GLY A 257 15.38 -1.20 -4.47
N GLY A 258 15.54 -2.47 -4.86
CA GLY A 258 16.60 -2.98 -5.74
C GLY A 258 18.01 -3.08 -5.12
N ALA A 259 18.85 -3.94 -5.71
CA ALA A 259 20.23 -4.21 -5.25
C ALA A 259 21.22 -3.03 -5.45
N GLY A 260 20.81 -1.99 -6.19
CA GLY A 260 21.64 -0.83 -6.55
C GLY A 260 21.37 0.44 -5.73
N ALA A 261 20.30 0.48 -4.94
CA ALA A 261 20.11 1.52 -3.95
C ALA A 261 21.15 1.27 -2.84
N ARG A 262 22.29 1.96 -2.94
CA ARG A 262 23.24 2.10 -1.83
C ARG A 262 22.42 2.26 -0.55
N ARG A 263 22.73 1.44 0.45
CA ARG A 263 22.64 1.58 1.93
C ARG A 263 22.25 2.96 2.53
N ASP A 264 21.33 3.68 1.91
CA ASP A 264 20.80 4.96 2.33
C ASP A 264 19.52 4.65 3.12
N ARG A 265 19.44 5.26 4.29
CA ARG A 265 18.46 4.96 5.33
C ARG A 265 17.02 5.23 4.84
N PRO A 266 16.01 4.57 5.44
CA PRO A 266 14.62 4.85 5.13
C PRO A 266 14.33 6.35 5.21
N ARG A 267 13.64 6.90 4.20
CA ARG A 267 13.28 8.32 4.16
C ARG A 267 11.95 8.51 4.86
N LEU A 268 11.81 9.57 5.63
CA LEU A 268 10.52 9.88 6.23
C LEU A 268 9.65 10.66 5.24
N ASN A 269 8.47 10.13 4.92
CA ASN A 269 7.44 10.79 4.12
C ASN A 269 6.21 11.13 4.99
N PRO A 270 6.06 12.36 5.48
CA PRO A 270 4.85 12.76 6.22
C PRO A 270 3.59 12.80 5.37
N ASP A 271 3.72 12.98 4.07
CA ASP A 271 2.59 13.05 3.15
C ASP A 271 1.90 11.67 3.03
N ALA A 272 2.58 10.58 3.43
CA ALA A 272 1.97 9.27 3.62
C ALA A 272 0.79 9.30 4.61
N ALA A 273 0.74 10.26 5.55
CA ALA A 273 -0.42 10.46 6.42
C ALA A 273 -1.69 10.92 5.68
N LEU A 274 -1.59 11.39 4.43
CA LEU A 274 -2.77 11.67 3.60
C LEU A 274 -3.53 10.38 3.25
N PHE A 275 -2.84 9.25 3.10
CA PHE A 275 -3.47 7.95 2.90
C PHE A 275 -4.27 7.51 4.12
N LEU A 276 -3.78 7.79 5.33
CA LEU A 276 -4.53 7.51 6.56
C LEU A 276 -5.86 8.25 6.61
N ARG A 277 -5.85 9.55 6.26
CA ARG A 277 -7.08 10.36 6.15
C ARG A 277 -8.03 9.81 5.10
N PHE A 278 -7.48 9.30 4.00
CA PHE A 278 -8.27 8.65 2.96
C PHE A 278 -8.92 7.36 3.47
N PHE A 279 -8.15 6.42 4.03
CA PHE A 279 -8.67 5.15 4.54
C PHE A 279 -9.68 5.33 5.67
N ALA A 280 -9.44 6.29 6.59
CA ALA A 280 -10.38 6.61 7.65
C ALA A 280 -11.76 7.08 7.13
N ARG A 281 -11.80 7.71 5.95
CA ARG A 281 -13.07 8.11 5.32
C ARG A 281 -13.76 6.94 4.63
N GLN A 282 -13.01 5.97 4.12
CA GLN A 282 -13.57 4.78 3.46
C GLN A 282 -14.11 3.75 4.47
N SER A 283 -13.46 3.59 5.63
CA SER A 283 -13.85 2.61 6.65
C SER A 283 -15.15 2.95 7.40
N VAL A 284 -15.59 4.21 7.38
CA VAL A 284 -16.86 4.65 8.01
C VAL A 284 -18.09 4.24 7.18
N GLY A 285 -17.91 3.81 5.91
CA GLY A 285 -19.00 3.43 5.01
C GLY A 285 -19.12 1.93 4.65
N GLY A 286 -18.12 1.11 4.93
CA GLY A 286 -18.03 -0.24 4.36
C GLY A 286 -18.36 -1.38 5.32
N SER A 287 -19.63 -1.61 5.64
CA SER A 287 -20.02 -2.93 6.16
C SER A 287 -20.07 -3.90 4.97
N ARG A 288 -19.25 -4.96 5.00
CA ARG A 288 -19.16 -5.98 3.95
C ARG A 288 -20.54 -6.62 3.70
N SER A 289 -21.21 -6.23 2.62
CA SER A 289 -22.24 -7.07 2.00
C SER A 289 -21.56 -7.86 0.89
N GLN A 290 -21.46 -9.18 1.05
CA GLN A 290 -21.15 -10.08 -0.05
C GLN A 290 -22.28 -10.00 -1.08
N VAL A 291 -22.15 -9.12 -2.06
CA VAL A 291 -22.97 -9.20 -3.27
C VAL A 291 -22.30 -10.21 -4.17
N LEU A 292 -22.88 -11.41 -4.26
CA LEU A 292 -22.51 -12.40 -5.27
C LEU A 292 -22.74 -11.76 -6.65
N ILE A 293 -21.66 -11.42 -7.35
CA ILE A 293 -21.72 -11.17 -8.79
C ILE A 293 -21.95 -12.55 -9.44
N PRO A 294 -23.07 -12.78 -10.14
CA PRO A 294 -23.32 -14.06 -10.79
C PRO A 294 -22.23 -14.33 -11.83
N ASP A 295 -21.76 -15.59 -11.88
CA ASP A 295 -20.79 -16.05 -12.88
C ASP A 295 -21.25 -15.62 -14.27
N VAL A 296 -20.45 -14.78 -14.93
CA VAL A 296 -20.55 -14.59 -16.37
C VAL A 296 -20.06 -15.91 -16.95
N ALA A 297 -21.02 -16.79 -17.23
CA ALA A 297 -20.77 -18.04 -17.93
C ALA A 297 -20.00 -17.71 -19.21
N ASP A 298 -18.87 -18.37 -19.36
CA ASP A 298 -18.13 -18.53 -20.60
C ASP A 298 -19.13 -18.97 -21.69
N THR A 299 -19.61 -18.02 -22.49
CA THR A 299 -20.33 -18.34 -23.72
C THR A 299 -19.30 -18.78 -24.74
N GLY A 300 -18.75 -19.97 -24.52
CA GLY A 300 -18.30 -20.83 -25.60
C GLY A 300 -19.51 -21.21 -26.42
N ASP A 301 -19.78 -20.46 -27.48
CA ASP A 301 -20.52 -20.99 -28.61
C ASP A 301 -19.68 -20.76 -29.86
N GLY A 302 -19.09 -21.86 -30.33
CA GLY A 302 -18.34 -21.89 -31.56
C GLY A 302 -19.27 -21.78 -32.75
N ARG A 303 -18.92 -20.88 -33.68
CA ARG A 303 -19.07 -21.04 -35.13
C ARG A 303 -17.95 -20.30 -35.82
#